data_AF-A0A4R4XLF0-F1
#
_entry.id   AF-A0A4R4XLF0-F1
#
_cell.length_a   1.000
_cell.length_b   1.000
_cell.length_c   1.000
_cell.angle_alpha   90.00
_cell.angle_beta   90.00
_cell.angle_gamma   90.00
#
_symmetry.space_group_name_H-M   'P 1'
#
loop_
_entity.id
_entity.type
_entity.pdbx_description
1 polymer ?
#
loop_
_entity_poly.entity_id
_entity_poly.type
_entity_poly.pdbx_seq_one_letter_code
_entity_poly.pdbx_strand_id
1 'polypeptide(L)'
;MNVEEDRAIAAKRRKARKYTREPERVMLLEIKMTMRSEHAEREISFSDDVWSCTCDFYTTRRTCSHVMAVQEMLFENLGIRQP
;
A
#
# COMPACT_ATOMS: atom_id res chain seq x y z
N MET A 1 -9.03 -28.91 22.32
CA MET A 1 -8.29 -27.93 21.50
C MET A 1 -7.33 -28.71 20.61
N ASN A 2 -7.35 -28.47 19.29
CA ASN A 2 -6.72 -29.35 18.30
C ASN A 2 -5.26 -28.93 18.06
N VAL A 3 -4.32 -29.61 18.72
CA VAL A 3 -2.87 -29.29 18.74
C VAL A 3 -2.22 -29.29 17.34
N GLU A 4 -2.81 -30.02 16.39
CA GLU A 4 -2.32 -30.10 15.01
C GLU A 4 -2.61 -28.83 14.20
N GLU A 5 -3.78 -28.21 14.44
CA GLU A 5 -4.20 -26.94 13.84
C GLU A 5 -3.26 -25.79 14.28
N ASP A 6 -2.86 -25.79 15.55
CA ASP A 6 -1.92 -24.81 16.12
C ASP A 6 -0.53 -24.88 15.48
N ARG A 7 -0.05 -26.10 15.16
CA ARG A 7 1.26 -26.30 14.50
C ARG A 7 1.25 -25.79 13.06
N ALA A 8 0.17 -26.02 12.32
CA ALA A 8 0.03 -25.54 10.95
C ALA A 8 0.05 -24.01 10.91
N ILE A 9 -0.72 -23.34 11.77
CA ILE A 9 -0.76 -21.87 11.87
C ILE A 9 0.61 -21.31 12.30
N ALA A 10 1.28 -21.92 13.27
CA ALA A 10 2.62 -21.50 13.67
C ALA A 10 3.63 -21.55 12.51
N ALA A 11 3.55 -22.60 11.67
CA ALA A 11 4.39 -22.70 10.47
C ALA A 11 4.09 -21.59 9.46
N LYS A 12 2.82 -21.23 9.26
CA LYS A 12 2.42 -20.11 8.37
C LYS A 12 2.91 -18.76 8.91
N ARG A 13 2.82 -18.53 10.23
CA ARG A 13 3.36 -17.30 10.86
C ARG A 13 4.87 -17.15 10.66
N ARG A 14 5.65 -18.25 10.75
CA ARG A 14 7.09 -18.22 10.45
C ARG A 14 7.37 -17.86 9.00
N LYS A 15 6.61 -18.45 8.06
CA LYS A 15 6.72 -18.11 6.63
C LYS A 15 6.37 -16.64 6.37
N ALA A 16 5.30 -16.12 6.98
CA ALA A 16 4.93 -14.72 6.85
C ALA A 16 6.08 -13.78 7.27
N ARG A 17 6.71 -14.02 8.44
CA ARG A 17 7.88 -13.25 8.90
C ARG A 17 9.10 -13.38 7.99
N LYS A 18 9.25 -14.49 7.27
CA LYS A 18 10.29 -14.64 6.26
C LYS A 18 10.00 -13.74 5.06
N TYR A 19 8.76 -13.75 4.57
CA TYR A 19 8.35 -12.99 3.38
C TYR A 19 8.42 -11.48 3.57
N THR A 20 8.29 -10.96 4.80
CA THR A 20 8.50 -9.52 5.07
C THR A 20 9.95 -9.06 4.84
N ARG A 21 10.92 -9.98 4.65
CA ARG A 21 12.33 -9.69 4.38
C ARG A 21 12.74 -10.00 2.94
N GLU A 22 11.79 -10.42 2.11
CA GLU A 22 11.99 -10.82 0.70
C GLU A 22 11.08 -9.94 -0.19
N PRO A 23 11.27 -8.61 -0.21
CA PRO A 23 10.37 -7.66 -0.89
C PRO A 23 10.27 -7.91 -2.40
N GLU A 24 11.28 -8.53 -3.02
CA GLU A 24 11.28 -8.94 -4.42
C GLU A 24 10.19 -9.97 -4.78
N ARG A 25 9.56 -10.58 -3.78
CA ARG A 25 8.44 -11.51 -3.97
C ARG A 25 7.09 -10.81 -4.18
N VAL A 26 7.03 -9.49 -3.97
CA VAL A 26 5.78 -8.74 -3.98
C VAL A 26 5.83 -7.70 -5.09
N MET A 27 4.73 -7.61 -5.85
CA MET A 27 4.53 -6.59 -6.86
C MET A 27 3.24 -5.83 -6.51
N LEU A 28 3.33 -4.50 -6.48
CA LEU A 28 2.19 -3.63 -6.33
C LEU A 28 1.55 -3.44 -7.71
N LEU A 29 0.29 -3.85 -7.85
CA LEU A 29 -0.46 -3.73 -9.12
C LEU A 29 -1.33 -2.49 -9.14
N GLU A 30 -2.18 -2.36 -8.13
CA GLU A 30 -3.17 -1.30 -8.05
C GLU A 30 -3.46 -0.91 -6.60
N ILE A 31 -3.83 0.35 -6.41
CA ILE A 31 -4.29 0.90 -5.13
C ILE A 31 -5.57 1.67 -5.38
N LYS A 32 -6.54 1.53 -4.48
CA LYS A 32 -7.70 2.40 -4.39
C LYS A 32 -8.00 2.72 -2.93
N MET A 33 -7.99 3.99 -2.59
CA MET A 33 -8.13 4.47 -1.21
C MET A 33 -8.99 5.71 -1.16
N THR A 34 -9.72 5.87 -0.05
CA THR A 34 -10.35 7.14 0.31
C THR A 34 -9.59 7.73 1.47
N MET A 35 -9.18 8.99 1.34
CA MET A 35 -8.51 9.73 2.38
C MET A 35 -9.37 10.91 2.81
N ARG A 36 -9.64 11.01 4.11
CA ARG A 36 -10.26 12.19 4.71
C ARG A 36 -9.19 13.27 4.90
N SER A 37 -9.22 14.29 4.04
CA SER A 37 -8.38 15.49 4.18
C SER A 37 -9.09 16.54 5.04
N GLU A 38 -8.41 17.65 5.32
CA GLU A 38 -9.00 18.78 6.06
C GLU A 38 -10.25 19.36 5.39
N HIS A 39 -10.31 19.33 4.06
CA HIS A 39 -11.35 20.01 3.29
C HIS A 39 -12.41 19.08 2.68
N ALA A 40 -12.07 17.81 2.43
CA ALA A 40 -12.99 16.83 1.83
C ALA A 40 -12.43 15.41 1.92
N GLU A 41 -13.26 14.42 1.65
CA GLU A 41 -12.79 13.09 1.26
C GLU A 41 -12.23 13.12 -0.16
N ARG A 42 -11.11 12.43 -0.37
CA ARG A 42 -10.38 12.36 -1.63
C ARG A 42 -10.16 10.92 -1.99
N GLU A 43 -10.51 10.56 -3.22
CA GLU A 43 -10.14 9.25 -3.75
C GLU A 43 -8.72 9.36 -4.31
N ILE A 44 -7.90 8.38 -3.95
CA ILE A 44 -6.52 8.24 -4.39
C ILE A 44 -6.41 6.87 -5.03
N SER A 45 -5.80 6.80 -6.21
CA SER A 45 -5.51 5.53 -6.87
C SER A 45 -4.10 5.47 -7.41
N PHE A 46 -3.64 4.25 -7.61
CA PHE A 46 -2.47 3.93 -8.41
C PHE A 46 -2.87 2.79 -9.34
N SER A 47 -2.69 2.96 -10.64
CA SER A 47 -2.97 1.94 -11.66
C SER A 47 -2.20 2.29 -12.92
N ASP A 48 -1.74 1.29 -13.67
CA ASP A 48 -0.95 1.48 -14.90
C ASP A 48 0.25 2.43 -14.70
N ASP A 49 0.95 2.27 -13.58
CA ASP A 49 2.10 3.10 -13.15
C ASP A 49 1.79 4.60 -12.95
N VAL A 50 0.50 4.95 -12.85
CA VAL A 50 0.03 6.34 -12.69
C VAL A 50 -0.74 6.51 -11.39
N TRP A 51 -0.29 7.49 -10.60
CA TRP A 51 -1.05 7.98 -9.45
C TRP A 51 -2.23 8.83 -9.90
N SER A 52 -3.30 8.89 -9.09
CA SER A 52 -4.38 9.83 -9.29
C SER A 52 -4.95 10.30 -7.95
N CYS A 53 -5.50 11.51 -7.95
CA CYS A 53 -6.27 12.02 -6.83
C CYS A 53 -7.40 12.93 -7.33
N THR A 54 -8.57 12.87 -6.68
CA THR A 54 -9.75 13.67 -7.03
C THR A 54 -9.68 15.13 -6.55
N CYS A 55 -8.52 15.63 -6.13
CA CYS A 55 -8.37 17.05 -5.77
C CYS A 55 -7.97 17.91 -6.97
N ASP A 56 -8.41 19.18 -6.95
CA ASP A 56 -8.17 20.13 -8.05
C ASP A 56 -6.68 20.41 -8.26
N PHE A 57 -5.90 20.39 -7.18
CA PHE A 57 -4.45 20.57 -7.25
C PHE A 57 -3.79 19.44 -8.06
N TYR A 58 -4.24 18.19 -7.89
CA TYR A 58 -3.73 17.06 -8.67
C TYR A 58 -4.07 17.19 -10.16
N THR A 59 -5.30 17.63 -10.48
CA THR A 59 -5.75 17.82 -11.87
C THR A 59 -4.82 18.76 -12.66
N THR A 60 -4.26 19.78 -11.99
CA THR A 60 -3.38 20.77 -12.62
C THR A 60 -1.90 20.42 -12.54
N ARG A 61 -1.45 19.77 -11.47
CA ARG A 61 -0.02 19.53 -11.19
C ARG A 61 0.43 18.08 -11.36
N ARG A 62 -0.50 17.13 -11.53
CA ARG A 62 -0.26 15.68 -11.51
C ARG A 62 0.42 15.17 -10.22
N THR A 63 0.29 15.93 -9.15
CA THR A 63 0.73 15.59 -7.80
C THR A 63 -0.05 16.42 -6.79
N CYS A 64 -0.09 15.99 -5.52
CA CYS A 64 -0.69 16.73 -4.41
C CYS A 64 -0.21 16.14 -3.08
N SER A 65 -0.42 16.86 -1.97
CA SER A 65 -0.09 16.38 -0.62
C SER A 65 -0.72 15.04 -0.28
N HIS A 66 -1.89 14.72 -0.84
CA HIS A 66 -2.58 13.46 -0.60
C HIS A 66 -1.85 12.26 -1.23
N VAL A 67 -1.41 12.40 -2.49
CA VAL A 67 -0.61 11.37 -3.16
C VAL A 67 0.74 11.23 -2.48
N MET A 68 1.39 12.34 -2.12
CA MET A 68 2.66 12.33 -1.39
C MET A 68 2.53 11.56 -0.07
N ALA A 69 1.49 11.84 0.72
CA ALA A 69 1.26 11.16 1.98
C ALA A 69 1.03 9.64 1.80
N VAL A 70 0.22 9.22 0.81
CA VAL A 70 -0.01 7.79 0.55
C VAL A 70 1.27 7.10 0.06
N GLN A 71 2.06 7.77 -0.78
CA GLN A 71 3.35 7.26 -1.21
C GLN A 71 4.28 7.03 -0.01
N GLU A 72 4.42 8.01 0.88
CA GLU A 72 5.22 7.87 2.11
C GLU A 72 4.71 6.70 2.98
N MET A 73 3.40 6.66 3.28
CA MET A 73 2.79 5.60 4.10
C MET A 73 3.05 4.19 3.57
N LEU A 74 2.97 4.00 2.25
CA LEU A 74 3.13 2.71 1.61
C LEU A 74 4.61 2.34 1.43
N PHE A 75 5.43 3.25 0.90
CA PHE A 75 6.79 2.90 0.51
C PHE A 75 7.80 2.94 1.65
N GLU A 76 7.61 3.77 2.69
CA GLU A 76 8.49 3.72 3.87
C GLU A 76 8.42 2.37 4.59
N ASN A 77 7.25 1.72 4.58
CA ASN A 77 7.00 0.48 5.32
C ASN A 77 7.17 -0.79 4.48
N LEU A 78 6.91 -0.73 3.17
CA LEU A 78 6.87 -1.93 2.34
C LEU A 78 8.25 -2.35 1.82
N GLY A 79 9.22 -1.43 1.70
CA GLY A 79 10.54 -1.74 1.12
C GLY A 79 10.47 -2.28 -0.32
N ILE A 80 9.29 -2.25 -0.94
CA ILE A 80 9.07 -2.53 -2.35
C ILE A 80 9.57 -1.30 -3.08
N ARG A 81 10.53 -1.49 -4.01
CA ARG A 81 10.98 -0.39 -4.85
C ARG A 81 9.77 0.20 -5.58
N GLN A 82 9.63 1.52 -5.51
CA GLN A 82 8.75 2.23 -6.44
C GLN A 82 9.11 1.79 -7.87
N PRO A 83 8.13 1.61 -8.76
CA PRO A 83 8.43 1.52 -10.19
C PRO A 83 9.26 2.74 -10.63
#